data_AF-A0AA37KMM3-F1
#
_entry.id   AF-A0AA37KMM3-F1
#
_cell.length_a   1.000
_cell.length_b   1.000
_cell.length_c   1.000
_cell.angle_alpha   90.00
_cell.angle_beta   90.00
_cell.angle_gamma   90.00
#
_symmetry.space_group_name_H-M   'P 1'
#
loop_
_entity.id
_entity.type
_entity.pdbx_description
1 polymer ?
#
loop_
_entity_poly.entity_id
_entity_poly.type
_entity_poly.pdbx_seq_one_letter_code
_entity_poly.pdbx_strand_id
1 'polypeptide(L)'
;MQNNKSKQKQAEKETPTNWQRIEMVIQQSKMTANAFARHIGLPRGENLYQIKKGNNGISLDVATRICQHYPEIDKLWLLTGDGQMLRDDAPAGPWANIGTPNSEAFIGFAAALILPELVNKPECRDPYTMAVEHAKKLMAALAKKGGEQ
;
A
#
# COMPACT_ATOMS: atom_id res chain seq x y z
N MET A 1 -24.28 3.76 40.25
CA MET A 1 -22.84 3.55 39.98
C MET A 1 -22.70 2.96 38.59
N GLN A 2 -22.29 3.79 37.62
CA GLN A 2 -22.14 3.42 36.21
C GLN A 2 -20.87 2.57 36.05
N ASN A 3 -20.98 1.40 35.43
CA ASN A 3 -19.87 0.47 35.28
C ASN A 3 -19.05 0.83 34.02
N ASN A 4 -17.89 1.43 34.25
CA ASN A 4 -16.87 1.84 33.29
C ASN A 4 -16.15 0.59 32.72
N LYS A 5 -16.76 -0.12 31.78
CA LYS A 5 -16.09 -1.16 30.96
C LYS A 5 -16.26 -0.95 29.45
N SER A 6 -16.51 0.27 29.03
CA SER A 6 -16.63 0.65 27.62
C SER A 6 -15.69 1.81 27.27
N LYS A 7 -14.44 1.74 27.72
CA LYS A 7 -13.37 2.57 27.17
C LYS A 7 -12.12 1.73 26.94
N GLN A 8 -11.64 1.83 25.69
CA GLN A 8 -10.32 1.46 25.19
C GLN A 8 -10.07 -0.01 24.85
N LYS A 9 -10.69 -0.47 23.76
CA LYS A 9 -9.96 -1.27 22.77
C LYS A 9 -9.53 -0.31 21.66
N GLN A 10 -8.32 0.24 21.76
CA GLN A 10 -7.66 0.77 20.57
C GLN A 10 -7.47 -0.43 19.64
N ALA A 11 -8.03 -0.37 18.43
CA ALA A 11 -7.92 -1.43 17.46
C ALA A 11 -6.46 -1.52 16.99
N GLU A 12 -5.70 -2.47 17.52
CA GLU A 12 -4.57 -3.03 16.80
C GLU A 12 -5.12 -3.51 15.45
N LYS A 13 -4.75 -2.85 14.35
CA LYS A 13 -5.06 -3.35 13.01
C LYS A 13 -4.26 -4.64 12.85
N GLU A 14 -4.90 -5.78 13.14
CA GLU A 14 -4.31 -7.09 12.88
C GLU A 14 -3.91 -7.18 11.40
N THR A 15 -2.66 -7.58 11.13
CA THR A 15 -2.16 -7.78 9.77
C THR A 15 -3.06 -8.76 9.03
N PRO A 16 -3.57 -8.43 7.82
CA PRO A 16 -4.49 -9.31 7.11
C PRO A 16 -3.81 -10.65 6.82
N THR A 17 -4.52 -11.75 7.04
CA THR A 17 -4.04 -13.10 6.74
C THR A 17 -3.75 -13.28 5.24
N ASN A 18 -2.96 -14.31 4.89
CA ASN A 18 -2.72 -14.69 3.49
C ASN A 18 -4.02 -14.79 2.68
N TRP A 19 -5.05 -15.44 3.23
CA TRP A 19 -6.34 -15.56 2.54
C TRP A 19 -7.03 -14.20 2.36
N GLN A 20 -7.10 -13.37 3.40
CA GLN A 20 -7.74 -12.05 3.30
C GLN A 20 -7.08 -11.19 2.21
N ARG A 21 -5.75 -11.25 2.08
CA ARG A 21 -5.04 -10.51 1.03
C ARG A 21 -5.41 -10.99 -0.37
N ILE A 22 -5.46 -12.30 -0.60
CA ILE A 22 -5.92 -12.88 -1.87
C ILE A 22 -7.39 -12.56 -2.13
N GLU A 23 -8.24 -12.64 -1.11
CA GLU A 23 -9.68 -12.40 -1.19
C GLU A 23 -9.98 -10.95 -1.60
N MET A 24 -9.23 -9.97 -1.09
CA MET A 24 -9.36 -8.57 -1.51
C MET A 24 -9.12 -8.39 -3.01
N VAL A 25 -8.08 -9.03 -3.58
CA VAL A 25 -7.83 -8.98 -5.03
C VAL A 25 -8.92 -9.71 -5.81
N ILE A 26 -9.38 -10.86 -5.32
CA ILE A 26 -10.48 -11.61 -5.96
C ILE A 26 -11.76 -10.76 -6.00
N GLN A 27 -12.10 -10.06 -4.92
CA GLN A 27 -13.27 -9.17 -4.89
C GLN A 27 -13.17 -8.06 -5.94
N GLN A 28 -11.99 -7.45 -6.10
CA GLN A 28 -11.75 -6.46 -7.15
C GLN A 28 -11.94 -7.04 -8.57
N SER A 29 -11.53 -8.29 -8.78
CA SER A 29 -11.71 -9.00 -10.05
C SER A 29 -13.16 -9.36 -10.40
N LYS A 30 -14.06 -9.37 -9.41
CA LYS A 30 -15.44 -9.89 -9.51
C LYS A 30 -15.52 -11.35 -10.00
N MET A 31 -14.47 -12.14 -9.79
CA MET A 31 -14.40 -13.55 -10.15
C MET A 31 -14.63 -14.45 -8.93
N THR A 32 -14.98 -15.71 -9.19
CA THR A 32 -14.86 -16.75 -8.15
C THR A 32 -13.38 -17.10 -7.95
N ALA A 33 -13.02 -17.65 -6.79
CA ALA A 33 -11.63 -18.05 -6.52
C ALA A 33 -11.06 -19.03 -7.57
N ASN A 34 -11.88 -19.96 -8.07
CA ASN A 34 -11.44 -20.91 -9.10
C ASN A 34 -11.27 -20.23 -10.47
N ALA A 35 -12.16 -19.31 -10.84
CA ALA A 35 -12.03 -18.53 -12.07
C ALA A 35 -10.81 -17.60 -12.01
N PHE A 36 -10.59 -16.94 -10.87
CA PHE A 36 -9.43 -16.10 -10.61
C PHE A 36 -8.13 -16.89 -10.71
N ALA A 37 -8.05 -18.09 -10.11
CA ALA A 37 -6.86 -18.93 -10.19
C ALA A 37 -6.46 -19.21 -11.65
N ARG A 38 -7.44 -19.56 -12.49
CA ARG A 38 -7.20 -19.79 -13.93
C ARG A 38 -6.81 -18.49 -14.64
N HIS A 39 -7.42 -17.36 -14.27
CA HIS A 39 -7.15 -16.05 -14.85
C HIS A 39 -5.68 -15.65 -14.66
N ILE A 40 -5.12 -15.83 -13.46
CA ILE A 40 -3.70 -15.57 -13.16
C ILE A 40 -2.76 -16.70 -13.63
N GLY A 41 -3.25 -17.65 -14.43
CA GLY A 41 -2.43 -18.70 -15.03
C GLY A 41 -2.11 -19.90 -14.14
N LEU A 42 -2.81 -20.10 -13.01
CA LEU A 42 -2.72 -21.35 -12.25
C LEU A 42 -3.54 -22.46 -12.96
N PRO A 43 -3.08 -23.72 -12.92
CA PRO A 43 -3.79 -24.82 -13.60
C PRO A 43 -5.15 -25.13 -12.95
N ARG A 44 -5.27 -24.97 -11.62
CA ARG A 44 -6.48 -25.24 -10.82
C ARG A 44 -6.55 -24.32 -9.60
N GLY A 45 -7.74 -24.13 -9.04
CA GLY A 45 -7.96 -23.35 -7.81
C GLY A 45 -7.49 -23.99 -6.50
N GLU A 46 -6.99 -25.23 -6.53
CA GLU A 46 -6.58 -25.97 -5.32
C GLU A 46 -5.57 -25.21 -4.46
N ASN A 47 -4.59 -24.56 -5.10
CA ASN A 47 -3.59 -23.76 -4.39
C ASN A 47 -4.25 -22.66 -3.54
N LEU A 48 -5.22 -21.92 -4.10
CA LEU A 48 -5.94 -20.87 -3.38
C LEU A 48 -6.83 -21.43 -2.28
N TYR A 49 -7.42 -22.63 -2.45
CA TYR A 49 -8.17 -23.30 -1.39
C TYR A 49 -7.28 -23.74 -0.22
N GLN A 50 -6.06 -24.20 -0.49
CA GLN A 50 -5.10 -24.55 0.57
C GLN A 50 -4.63 -23.30 1.34
N ILE A 51 -4.44 -22.18 0.64
CA ILE A 51 -4.20 -20.87 1.29
C ILE A 51 -5.40 -20.46 2.13
N LYS A 52 -6.63 -20.61 1.62
CA LYS A 52 -7.87 -20.31 2.35
C LYS A 52 -8.00 -21.09 3.66
N LYS A 53 -7.58 -22.35 3.65
CA LYS A 53 -7.59 -23.23 4.84
C LYS A 53 -6.44 -22.93 5.82
N GLY A 54 -5.48 -22.08 5.46
CA GLY A 54 -4.30 -21.79 6.26
C GLY A 54 -3.19 -22.83 6.15
N ASN A 55 -3.30 -23.79 5.23
CA ASN A 55 -2.29 -24.85 5.05
C ASN A 55 -1.05 -24.34 4.31
N ASN A 56 -1.22 -23.33 3.45
CA ASN A 56 -0.15 -22.72 2.66
C ASN A 56 -0.13 -21.20 2.83
N GLY A 57 1.06 -20.61 2.74
CA GLY A 57 1.24 -19.17 2.53
C GLY A 57 1.15 -18.77 1.05
N ILE A 58 1.17 -17.46 0.77
CA ILE A 58 1.28 -16.95 -0.60
C ILE A 58 2.72 -17.13 -1.07
N SER A 59 2.93 -17.88 -2.15
CA SER A 59 4.27 -18.04 -2.74
C SER A 59 4.65 -16.83 -3.60
N LEU A 60 5.96 -16.64 -3.83
CA LEU A 60 6.46 -15.60 -4.74
C LEU A 60 5.92 -15.75 -6.17
N ASP A 61 5.73 -16.99 -6.65
CA ASP A 61 5.14 -17.28 -7.96
C ASP A 61 3.67 -16.82 -8.02
N VAL A 62 2.86 -17.15 -7.00
CA VAL A 62 1.46 -16.69 -6.92
C VAL A 62 1.39 -15.17 -6.87
N ALA A 63 2.19 -14.52 -6.00
CA ALA A 63 2.24 -13.06 -5.92
C ALA A 63 2.68 -12.41 -7.24
N THR A 64 3.65 -13.01 -7.94
CA THR A 64 4.13 -12.51 -9.23
C THR A 64 3.05 -12.61 -10.31
N ARG A 65 2.34 -13.73 -10.39
CA ARG A 65 1.21 -13.91 -11.31
C ARG A 65 0.09 -12.91 -11.04
N ILE A 66 -0.24 -12.67 -9.77
CA ILE A 66 -1.24 -11.65 -9.40
C ILE A 66 -0.78 -10.28 -9.88
N CYS A 67 0.44 -9.85 -9.57
CA CYS A 67 0.94 -8.53 -9.99
C CYS A 67 1.09 -8.38 -11.51
N GLN A 68 1.20 -9.47 -12.28
CA GLN A 68 1.19 -9.41 -13.75
C GLN A 68 -0.18 -9.02 -14.31
N HIS A 69 -1.27 -9.44 -13.65
CA HIS A 69 -2.65 -9.13 -14.04
C HIS A 69 -3.21 -7.89 -13.33
N TYR A 70 -2.67 -7.57 -12.15
CA TYR A 70 -3.07 -6.47 -11.29
C TYR A 70 -1.81 -5.65 -10.91
N PRO A 71 -1.22 -4.89 -11.85
CA PRO A 71 0.02 -4.14 -11.63
C PRO A 71 -0.08 -3.09 -10.52
N GLU A 72 -1.29 -2.61 -10.25
CA GLU A 72 -1.61 -1.71 -9.16
C GLU A 72 -1.47 -2.36 -7.77
N ILE A 73 -1.40 -3.69 -7.68
CA ILE A 73 -1.25 -4.40 -6.41
C ILE A 73 0.23 -4.49 -6.01
N ASP A 74 0.52 -4.11 -4.77
CA ASP A 74 1.86 -4.23 -4.22
C ASP A 74 2.20 -5.69 -3.85
N LYS A 75 3.38 -6.12 -4.34
CA LYS A 75 3.86 -7.49 -4.18
C LYS A 75 4.34 -7.77 -2.75
N LEU A 76 4.96 -6.78 -2.10
CA LEU A 76 5.44 -6.92 -0.73
C LEU A 76 4.24 -7.05 0.20
N TRP A 77 3.20 -6.24 0.01
CA TRP A 77 1.94 -6.37 0.74
C TRP A 77 1.32 -7.75 0.56
N LEU A 78 1.25 -8.30 -0.66
CA LEU A 78 0.75 -9.67 -0.86
C LEU A 78 1.54 -10.71 -0.03
N LEU A 79 2.86 -10.61 -0.01
CA LEU A 79 3.71 -11.62 0.63
C LEU A 79 3.72 -11.50 2.16
N THR A 80 3.75 -10.27 2.69
CA THR A 80 3.98 -10.00 4.12
C THR A 80 2.69 -9.57 4.84
N GLY A 81 1.82 -8.85 4.15
CA GLY A 81 0.71 -8.09 4.73
C GLY A 81 1.12 -6.72 5.27
N ASP A 82 2.39 -6.36 5.15
CA ASP A 82 2.91 -5.06 5.55
C ASP A 82 2.69 -4.04 4.44
N GLY A 83 2.55 -2.76 4.82
CA GLY A 83 2.31 -1.68 3.87
C GLY A 83 0.88 -1.67 3.32
N GLN A 84 0.74 -1.31 2.05
CA GLN A 84 -0.56 -1.06 1.41
C GLN A 84 -0.81 -2.01 0.24
N MET A 85 -2.07 -2.41 0.07
CA MET A 85 -2.47 -3.25 -1.06
C MET A 85 -2.23 -2.59 -2.40
N LEU A 86 -2.63 -1.32 -2.54
CA LEU A 86 -2.49 -0.57 -3.77
C LEU A 86 -1.16 0.19 -3.75
N ARG A 87 -0.45 0.13 -4.86
CA ARG A 87 0.58 1.10 -5.19
C ARG A 87 -0.10 2.44 -5.36
N ASP A 88 0.46 3.47 -4.75
CA ASP A 88 0.13 4.84 -5.10
C ASP A 88 1.19 5.40 -6.08
N ASP A 89 0.87 6.55 -6.67
CA ASP A 89 1.73 7.22 -7.65
C ASP A 89 3.02 7.79 -7.03
N ALA A 90 3.22 7.59 -5.73
CA ALA A 90 4.39 8.08 -5.04
C ALA A 90 5.58 7.16 -5.28
N PRO A 91 6.78 7.71 -5.47
CA PRO A 91 7.96 6.89 -5.68
C PRO A 91 8.24 6.00 -4.47
N ALA A 92 8.63 4.75 -4.74
CA ALA A 92 9.12 3.86 -3.70
C ALA A 92 10.43 4.40 -3.11
N GLY A 93 10.56 4.36 -1.79
CA GLY A 93 11.76 4.81 -1.09
C GLY A 93 11.79 4.34 0.36
N PRO A 94 12.76 4.80 1.16
CA PRO A 94 12.89 4.45 2.58
C PRO A 94 11.65 4.79 3.44
N TRP A 95 10.80 5.68 2.94
CA TRP A 95 9.53 6.08 3.55
C TRP A 95 8.36 5.13 3.26
N ALA A 96 8.53 4.16 2.35
CA ALA A 96 7.47 3.21 2.00
C ALA A 96 7.19 2.22 3.15
N ASN A 97 5.95 1.74 3.24
CA ASN A 97 5.49 0.69 4.16
C ASN A 97 5.34 1.07 5.65
N ILE A 98 5.26 2.36 5.99
CA ILE A 98 5.18 2.82 7.39
C ILE A 98 3.76 2.83 8.00
N GLY A 99 2.83 2.00 7.51
CA GLY A 99 1.42 2.00 7.97
C GLY A 99 0.61 3.26 7.60
N THR A 100 1.27 4.24 6.98
CA THR A 100 0.70 5.46 6.38
C THR A 100 0.70 5.31 4.86
N PRO A 101 -0.22 5.97 4.12
CA PRO A 101 -0.13 6.08 2.66
C PRO A 101 1.26 6.49 2.18
N ASN A 102 1.80 5.77 1.19
CA ASN A 102 3.16 5.99 0.71
C ASN A 102 3.33 7.41 0.12
N SER A 103 2.27 7.98 -0.44
CA SER A 103 2.12 9.37 -0.86
C SER A 103 2.20 10.36 0.30
N GLU A 104 1.53 10.09 1.41
CA GLU A 104 1.64 10.91 2.62
C GLU A 104 3.05 10.84 3.23
N ALA A 105 3.62 9.62 3.29
CA ALA A 105 4.97 9.38 3.77
C ALA A 105 6.02 10.10 2.90
N PHE A 106 5.86 10.03 1.57
CA PHE A 106 6.70 10.75 0.61
C PHE A 106 6.61 12.26 0.81
N ILE A 107 5.39 12.82 0.93
CA ILE A 107 5.19 14.26 1.13
C ILE A 107 5.89 14.73 2.41
N GLY A 108 5.71 13.99 3.52
CA GLY A 108 6.34 14.32 4.79
C GLY A 108 7.87 14.30 4.71
N PHE A 109 8.43 13.24 4.11
CA PHE A 109 9.87 13.11 3.92
C PHE A 109 10.45 14.22 3.03
N ALA A 110 9.85 14.46 1.87
CA ALA A 110 10.30 15.49 0.94
C ALA A 110 10.18 16.90 1.53
N ALA A 111 9.10 17.18 2.28
CA ALA A 111 8.94 18.44 2.99
C ALA A 111 10.04 18.63 4.06
N ALA A 112 10.39 17.58 4.82
CA ALA A 112 11.43 17.64 5.84
C ALA A 112 12.83 17.97 5.26
N LEU A 113 13.11 17.56 4.02
CA LEU A 113 14.39 17.88 3.36
C LEU A 113 14.53 19.35 2.97
N ILE A 114 13.45 20.01 2.55
CA ILE A 114 13.49 21.42 2.11
C ILE A 114 13.21 22.42 3.25
N LEU A 115 12.56 21.97 4.32
CA LEU A 115 12.15 22.83 5.44
C LEU A 115 13.31 23.65 6.04
N PRO A 116 14.54 23.12 6.25
CA PRO A 116 15.65 23.91 6.77
C PRO A 116 16.04 25.08 5.86
N GLU A 117 15.91 24.94 4.53
CA GLU A 117 16.19 26.03 3.60
C GLU A 117 15.11 27.12 3.65
N LEU A 118 13.85 26.72 3.85
CA LEU A 118 12.72 27.65 3.88
C LEU A 118 12.65 28.44 5.18
N VAL A 119 12.93 27.81 6.33
CA VAL A 119 12.94 28.47 7.64
C VAL A 119 14.01 29.56 7.72
N ASN A 120 15.13 29.39 7.00
CA ASN A 120 16.22 30.37 6.97
C ASN A 120 16.00 31.51 5.95
N LYS A 121 14.89 31.51 5.19
CA LYS A 121 14.56 32.56 4.22
C LYS A 121 13.67 33.62 4.85
N PRO A 122 14.14 34.87 5.02
CA PRO A 122 13.36 35.92 5.67
C PRO A 122 12.07 36.31 4.92
N GLU A 123 12.02 36.08 3.61
CA GLU A 123 10.82 36.27 2.78
C GLU A 123 9.75 35.17 2.97
N CYS A 124 10.10 34.03 3.56
CA CYS A 124 9.21 32.88 3.70
C CYS A 124 8.33 33.03 4.96
N ARG A 125 7.08 33.47 4.76
CA ARG A 125 6.12 33.69 5.87
C ARG A 125 5.58 32.40 6.48
N ASP A 126 5.46 31.35 5.68
CA ASP A 126 4.95 30.04 6.10
C ASP A 126 5.80 28.91 5.48
N PRO A 127 6.95 28.61 6.08
CA PRO A 127 7.88 27.61 5.54
C PRO A 127 7.31 26.19 5.57
N TYR A 128 6.39 25.88 6.50
CA TYR A 128 5.80 24.56 6.64
C TYR A 128 4.80 24.27 5.52
N THR A 129 3.86 25.19 5.26
CA THR A 129 2.90 25.03 4.15
C THR A 129 3.63 25.00 2.82
N MET A 130 4.61 25.89 2.62
CA MET A 130 5.43 25.88 1.41
C MET A 130 6.15 24.54 1.21
N ALA A 131 6.80 23.99 2.23
CA ALA A 131 7.50 22.70 2.12
C ALA A 131 6.57 21.58 1.62
N VAL A 132 5.35 21.51 2.18
CA VAL A 132 4.33 20.54 1.77
C VAL A 132 3.87 20.77 0.33
N GLU A 133 3.65 22.01 -0.09
CA GLU A 133 3.28 22.34 -1.46
C GLU A 133 4.37 21.98 -2.47
N HIS A 134 5.64 22.26 -2.14
CA HIS A 134 6.78 21.87 -2.95
C HIS A 134 6.86 20.34 -3.10
N ALA A 135 6.67 19.59 -2.01
CA ALA A 135 6.64 18.14 -2.03
C ALA A 135 5.48 17.58 -2.89
N LYS A 136 4.27 18.16 -2.79
CA LYS A 136 3.12 17.80 -3.63
C LYS A 136 3.38 18.06 -5.11
N LYS A 137 3.99 19.21 -5.45
CA LYS A 137 4.37 19.54 -6.84
C LYS A 137 5.40 18.55 -7.38
N LEU A 138 6.38 18.17 -6.56
CA LEU A 138 7.38 17.15 -6.93
C LEU A 138 6.72 15.80 -7.22
N MET A 139 5.84 15.33 -6.33
CA MET A 139 5.10 14.07 -6.51
C MET A 139 4.33 14.08 -7.84
N ALA A 140 3.58 15.15 -8.11
CA ALA A 140 2.80 15.29 -9.34
C ALA A 140 3.69 15.32 -10.61
N ALA A 141 4.89 15.90 -10.53
CA ALA A 141 5.83 15.91 -11.64
C ALA A 141 6.42 14.52 -11.91
N LEU A 142 6.66 13.73 -10.87
CA LEU A 142 7.14 12.35 -11.00
C LEU A 142 6.07 11.42 -11.56
N ALA A 143 4.82 11.55 -11.11
CA ALA A 143 3.69 10.75 -11.61
C ALA A 143 3.49 10.94 -13.13
N LYS A 144 3.62 12.18 -13.63
CA LYS A 144 3.51 12.48 -15.08
C LYS A 144 4.57 11.79 -15.94
N LYS A 145 5.79 11.63 -15.42
CA LYS A 145 6.89 10.96 -16.15
C LYS A 145 6.74 9.43 -16.19
N GLY A 146 6.00 8.85 -15.25
CA GLY A 146 5.76 7.41 -15.19
C GLY A 146 4.68 6.90 -16.15
N GLY A 147 3.80 7.77 -16.64
CA GLY A 147 2.71 7.43 -17.58
C GLY A 147 3.08 7.46 -19.06
N GLU A 148 4.34 7.76 -19.40
CA GLU A 148 4.85 7.84 -20.78
C GLU A 148 5.69 6.62 -21.20
N GLN A 149 5.66 5.52 -20.43
CA GLN A 149 6.39 4.27 -20.70
C GLN A 149 5.45 3.14 -21.10
#